data_AF-A0AA38PPS0-F1
#
_entry.id   AF-A0AA38PPS0-F1
#
_cell.length_a   1.000
_cell.length_b   1.000
_cell.length_c   1.000
_cell.angle_alpha   90.00
_cell.angle_beta   90.00
_cell.angle_gamma   90.00
#
_symmetry.space_group_name_H-M   'P 1'
#
loop_
_entity.id
_entity.type
_entity.pdbx_description
1 polymer ?
#
loop_
_entity_poly.entity_id
_entity_poly.type
_entity_poly.pdbx_seq_one_letter_code
_entity_poly.pdbx_strand_id
1 'polypeptide(L)'
;MANRLGFDPALMPRPDFTDKFYAAFRNSLIIDPNHDGVTNNQEAARHLEEQWEVANTRLREQYQAQVLADQEDADRRREEAEELQKQRETEDRERVLEQAREAEKLMAARKYVPLWYFLPDAALEAEERAKEVLDTNHYQIANEGGEFSSSALVLVGTHSIRASPNAIPDARLTWSQVILARGTYLKALSLGAWPNEHIK
;
A
#
# COMPACT_ATOMS: atom_id res chain seq x y z
N MET A 1 -0.10 12.27 26.15
CA MET A 1 -0.91 11.10 25.76
C MET A 1 -2.31 11.35 26.27
N ALA A 2 -3.30 11.46 25.38
CA ALA A 2 -4.68 11.67 25.82
C ALA A 2 -5.10 10.47 26.69
N ASN A 3 -5.71 10.73 27.86
CA ASN A 3 -6.23 9.67 28.72
C ASN A 3 -7.34 8.93 27.96
N ARG A 4 -6.99 7.79 27.36
CA ARG A 4 -7.91 6.95 26.62
C ARG A 4 -8.71 6.09 27.61
N LEU A 5 -10.01 5.94 27.38
CA LEU A 5 -10.84 5.10 28.24
C LEU A 5 -10.75 3.67 27.72
N GLY A 6 -10.28 2.75 28.57
CA GLY A 6 -10.16 1.33 28.22
C GLY A 6 -11.46 0.53 28.38
N PHE A 7 -12.56 1.20 28.77
CA PHE A 7 -13.86 0.59 29.02
C PHE A 7 -14.97 1.53 28.56
N ASP A 8 -16.14 0.97 28.24
CA ASP A 8 -17.33 1.74 27.89
C ASP A 8 -18.05 2.23 29.17
N PRO A 9 -18.10 3.55 29.43
CA PRO A 9 -18.78 4.12 30.59
C PRO A 9 -20.31 3.90 30.57
N ALA A 10 -20.90 3.59 29.42
CA ALA A 10 -22.32 3.26 29.31
C ALA A 10 -22.67 1.94 30.02
N LEU A 11 -21.70 1.03 30.13
CA LEU A 11 -21.87 -0.28 30.78
C LEU A 11 -21.70 -0.23 32.30
N MET A 12 -21.28 0.91 32.87
CA MET A 12 -21.18 1.05 34.32
C MET A 12 -22.58 1.16 34.94
N PRO A 13 -22.99 0.19 35.79
CA PRO A 13 -24.25 0.29 36.50
C PRO A 13 -24.20 1.46 37.48
N ARG A 14 -25.32 2.17 37.63
CA ARG A 14 -25.44 3.22 38.64
C ARG A 14 -25.33 2.60 40.04
N PRO A 15 -24.42 3.07 40.91
CA PRO A 15 -24.34 2.58 42.28
C PRO A 15 -25.60 2.92 43.06
N ASP A 16 -25.99 2.04 44.00
CA ASP A 16 -27.04 2.34 44.97
C ASP A 16 -26.47 3.19 46.10
N PHE A 17 -26.64 4.50 45.99
CA PHE A 17 -26.15 5.45 47.00
C PHE A 17 -26.97 5.43 48.28
N THR A 18 -28.04 4.63 48.40
CA THR A 18 -28.76 4.42 49.67
C THR A 18 -28.15 3.29 50.51
N ASP A 19 -27.33 2.43 49.90
CA ASP A 19 -26.69 1.29 50.57
C ASP A 19 -25.78 1.74 51.73
N LYS A 20 -25.57 0.86 52.71
CA LYS A 20 -24.75 1.08 53.90
C LYS A 20 -23.30 1.43 53.55
N PHE A 21 -22.78 0.96 52.41
CA PHE A 21 -21.43 1.30 51.94
C PHE A 21 -21.22 2.80 51.78
N TYR A 22 -22.26 3.54 51.38
CA TYR A 22 -22.18 4.99 51.19
C TYR A 22 -22.60 5.80 52.43
N ALA A 23 -22.97 5.15 53.54
CA ALA A 23 -23.47 5.84 54.74
C ALA A 23 -22.44 6.81 55.33
N ALA A 24 -21.15 6.47 55.30
CA ALA A 24 -20.08 7.36 55.75
C ALA A 24 -20.00 8.64 54.90
N PHE A 25 -20.09 8.51 53.57
CA PHE A 25 -20.08 9.62 52.62
C PHE A 25 -21.33 10.51 52.74
N ARG A 26 -22.50 9.90 52.97
CA ARG A 26 -23.74 10.66 53.21
C ARG A 26 -23.68 11.44 54.52
N ASN A 27 -23.16 10.83 55.59
CA ASN A 27 -23.01 11.52 56.88
C ASN A 27 -22.00 12.67 56.80
N SER A 28 -20.90 12.52 56.05
CA SER A 28 -19.96 13.63 55.86
C SER A 28 -20.59 14.80 55.11
N LEU A 29 -21.44 14.55 54.11
CA LEU A 29 -22.14 15.60 53.37
C LEU A 29 -23.16 16.37 54.23
N ILE A 30 -23.78 15.72 55.22
CA ILE A 30 -24.75 16.35 56.13
C ILE A 30 -24.04 17.22 57.19
N ILE A 31 -22.84 16.82 57.61
CA ILE A 31 -22.08 17.52 58.66
C ILE A 31 -21.27 18.69 58.09
N ASP A 32 -20.91 18.65 56.80
CA ASP A 32 -20.08 19.67 56.16
C ASP A 32 -20.83 21.01 56.05
N PRO A 33 -20.37 22.08 56.75
CA PRO A 33 -21.01 23.39 56.73
C PRO A 33 -20.86 24.11 55.37
N ASN A 34 -20.07 23.59 54.43
CA ASN A 34 -19.94 24.15 53.09
C ASN A 34 -21.02 23.63 52.11
N HIS A 35 -21.80 22.61 52.49
CA HIS A 35 -22.86 22.07 51.66
C HIS A 35 -24.23 22.60 52.11
N ASP A 36 -24.59 23.79 51.61
CA ASP A 36 -25.92 24.37 51.81
C ASP A 36 -26.99 23.49 51.12
N GLY A 37 -27.93 22.97 51.92
CA GLY A 37 -29.13 22.27 51.42
C GLY A 37 -29.10 20.74 51.49
N VAL A 38 -28.09 20.12 52.09
CA VAL A 38 -28.07 18.67 52.38
C VAL A 38 -28.25 18.44 53.87
N THR A 39 -29.51 18.27 54.30
CA THR A 39 -29.86 18.14 55.72
C THR A 39 -30.31 16.75 56.13
N ASN A 40 -30.65 15.90 55.15
CA ASN A 40 -31.09 14.54 55.41
C ASN A 40 -30.39 13.52 54.51
N ASN A 41 -30.58 12.24 54.88
CA ASN A 41 -29.92 11.10 54.24
C ASN A 41 -30.37 10.92 52.77
N GLN A 42 -31.60 11.29 52.44
CA GLN A 42 -32.14 11.20 51.08
C GLN A 42 -31.55 12.28 50.16
N GLU A 43 -31.41 13.50 50.65
CA GLU A 43 -30.76 14.62 49.96
C GLU A 43 -29.28 14.31 49.70
N ALA A 44 -28.59 13.72 50.68
CA ALA A 44 -27.19 13.31 50.52
C ALA A 44 -27.03 12.21 49.47
N ALA A 45 -27.94 11.22 49.44
CA ALA A 45 -27.94 10.19 48.40
C ALA A 45 -28.21 10.77 47.00
N ARG A 46 -29.20 11.67 46.88
CA ARG A 46 -29.51 12.35 45.61
C ARG A 46 -28.33 13.19 45.11
N HIS A 47 -27.65 13.89 46.00
CA HIS A 47 -26.47 14.68 45.64
C HIS A 47 -25.32 13.79 45.11
N LEU A 48 -25.10 12.63 45.72
CA LEU A 48 -24.12 11.64 45.20
C LEU A 48 -24.55 11.06 43.85
N GLU A 49 -25.84 10.83 43.64
CA GLU A 49 -26.39 10.42 42.34
C GLU A 49 -26.13 11.48 41.27
N GLU A 50 -26.46 12.75 41.54
CA GLU A 50 -26.25 13.87 40.61
C GLU A 50 -24.77 14.02 40.27
N GLN A 51 -23.87 13.94 41.26
CA GLN A 51 -22.42 13.99 41.02
C GLN A 51 -21.93 12.81 40.16
N TRP A 52 -22.44 11.61 40.40
CA TRP A 52 -22.11 10.44 39.60
C TRP A 52 -22.63 10.59 38.17
N GLU A 53 -23.85 11.11 37.97
CA GLU A 53 -24.42 11.33 36.64
C GLU A 53 -23.61 12.35 35.83
N VAL A 54 -23.19 13.46 36.45
CA VAL A 54 -22.32 14.45 35.80
C VAL A 54 -20.98 13.82 35.41
N ALA A 55 -20.34 13.07 36.32
CA ALA A 55 -19.07 12.41 36.04
C ALA A 55 -19.20 11.35 34.95
N ASN A 56 -20.26 10.53 34.99
CA ASN A 56 -20.51 9.49 34.01
C ASN A 56 -20.84 10.07 32.63
N THR A 57 -21.60 11.17 32.57
CA THR A 57 -21.89 11.89 31.32
C THR A 57 -20.61 12.36 30.67
N ARG A 58 -19.71 12.99 31.43
CA ARG A 58 -18.40 13.44 30.92
C ARG A 58 -17.55 12.28 30.39
N LEU A 59 -17.55 11.12 31.07
CA LEU A 59 -16.85 9.93 30.61
C LEU A 59 -17.45 9.40 29.30
N ARG A 60 -18.78 9.37 29.18
CA ARG A 60 -19.46 8.95 27.95
C ARG A 60 -19.16 9.86 26.78
N GLU A 61 -19.18 11.18 26.97
CA GLU A 61 -18.80 12.16 25.93
C GLU A 61 -17.35 11.94 25.48
N GLN A 62 -16.42 11.74 26.42
CA GLN A 62 -15.02 11.44 26.11
C GLN A 62 -14.87 10.13 25.34
N TYR A 63 -15.62 9.08 25.70
CA TYR A 63 -15.58 7.80 25.00
C TYR A 63 -16.17 7.91 23.59
N GLN A 64 -17.30 8.62 23.43
CA GLN A 64 -17.90 8.86 22.11
C GLN A 64 -16.95 9.63 21.19
N ALA A 65 -16.24 10.64 21.70
CA ALA A 65 -15.23 11.35 20.93
C ALA A 65 -14.07 10.43 20.49
N GLN A 66 -13.68 9.46 21.33
CA GLN A 66 -12.66 8.46 20.95
C GLN A 66 -13.17 7.53 19.84
N VAL A 67 -14.39 7.03 19.96
CA VAL A 67 -15.00 6.16 18.93
C VAL A 67 -15.12 6.89 17.60
N LEU A 68 -15.54 8.16 17.60
CA LEU A 68 -15.65 8.96 16.38
C LEU A 68 -14.28 9.17 15.73
N ALA A 69 -13.26 9.54 16.50
CA ALA A 69 -11.90 9.70 15.98
C ALA A 69 -11.35 8.37 15.40
N ASP A 70 -11.62 7.24 16.05
CA ASP A 70 -11.24 5.92 15.55
C ASP A 70 -11.94 5.56 14.23
N GLN A 71 -13.20 5.96 14.07
CA GLN A 71 -13.95 5.77 12.83
C GLN A 71 -13.37 6.63 11.71
N GLU A 72 -13.12 7.91 11.96
CA GLU A 72 -12.51 8.83 10.98
C GLU A 72 -11.14 8.33 10.53
N ASP A 73 -10.32 7.83 11.46
CA ASP A 73 -9.00 7.27 11.15
C ASP A 73 -9.08 5.94 10.39
N ALA A 74 -10.14 5.15 10.60
CA ALA A 74 -10.38 3.92 9.85
C ALA A 74 -10.86 4.22 8.43
N ASP A 75 -11.75 5.21 8.27
CA ASP A 75 -12.28 5.62 6.97
C ASP A 75 -11.21 6.29 6.11
N ARG A 76 -10.38 7.18 6.69
CA ARG A 76 -9.22 7.76 6.00
C ARG A 76 -8.26 6.69 5.46
N ARG A 77 -7.98 5.65 6.25
CA ARG A 77 -7.14 4.53 5.80
C ARG A 77 -7.77 3.70 4.69
N ARG A 78 -9.10 3.59 4.67
CA ARG A 78 -9.83 2.91 3.58
C ARG A 78 -9.75 3.72 2.29
N GLU A 79 -9.99 5.02 2.37
CA GLU A 79 -9.88 5.93 1.23
C GLU A 79 -8.46 5.92 0.63
N GLU A 80 -7.44 6.06 1.47
CA GLU A 80 -6.02 5.99 1.03
C GLU A 80 -5.69 4.64 0.35
N ALA A 81 -6.22 3.53 0.87
CA ALA A 81 -6.01 2.20 0.29
C ALA A 81 -6.71 2.05 -1.07
N GLU A 82 -7.93 2.56 -1.22
CA GLU A 82 -8.66 2.56 -2.48
C GLU A 82 -7.98 3.44 -3.54
N GLU A 83 -7.47 4.61 -3.16
CA GLU A 83 -6.72 5.48 -4.06
C GLU A 83 -5.41 4.82 -4.51
N LEU A 84 -4.67 4.22 -3.58
CA LEU A 84 -3.43 3.50 -3.91
C LEU A 84 -3.71 2.31 -4.84
N GLN A 85 -4.81 1.59 -4.64
CA GLN A 85 -5.21 0.50 -5.53
C GLN A 85 -5.51 1.02 -6.93
N LYS A 86 -6.29 2.10 -7.06
CA LYS A 86 -6.57 2.73 -8.36
C LYS A 86 -5.29 3.19 -9.05
N GLN A 87 -4.35 3.79 -8.32
CA GLN A 87 -3.06 4.21 -8.88
C GLN A 87 -2.27 3.03 -9.44
N ARG A 88 -2.18 1.92 -8.69
CA ARG A 88 -1.52 0.69 -9.16
C ARG A 88 -2.18 0.12 -10.41
N GLU A 89 -3.51 0.06 -10.43
CA GLU A 89 -4.26 -0.41 -11.61
C GLU A 89 -4.02 0.48 -12.83
N THR A 90 -3.96 1.81 -12.66
CA THR A 90 -3.64 2.73 -13.76
C THR A 90 -2.21 2.57 -14.25
N GLU A 91 -1.25 2.42 -13.35
CA GLU A 91 0.17 2.23 -13.70
C GLU A 91 0.37 0.89 -14.42
N ASP A 92 -0.23 -0.19 -13.93
CA ASP A 92 -0.18 -1.50 -14.58
C ASP A 92 -0.80 -1.45 -15.99
N ARG A 93 -1.91 -0.74 -16.16
CA ARG A 93 -2.53 -0.54 -17.47
C ARG A 93 -1.62 0.24 -18.41
N GLU A 94 -0.95 1.27 -17.92
CA GLU A 94 -0.01 2.06 -18.72
C GLU A 94 1.21 1.22 -19.14
N ARG A 95 1.78 0.44 -18.21
CA ARG A 95 2.88 -0.50 -18.48
C ARG A 95 2.52 -1.52 -19.55
N VAL A 96 1.32 -2.10 -19.49
CA VAL A 96 0.83 -3.04 -20.51
C VAL A 96 0.71 -2.35 -21.88
N LEU A 97 0.23 -1.10 -21.92
CA LEU A 97 0.13 -0.34 -23.18
C LEU A 97 1.51 0.01 -23.74
N GLU A 98 2.47 0.36 -22.90
CA GLU A 98 3.85 0.65 -23.32
C GLU A 98 4.55 -0.60 -23.87
N GLN A 99 4.42 -1.74 -23.18
CA GLN A 99 4.92 -3.03 -23.65
C GLN A 99 4.31 -3.42 -25.00
N ALA A 100 3.01 -3.20 -25.20
CA ALA A 100 2.36 -3.47 -26.48
C ALA A 100 2.95 -2.62 -27.63
N ARG A 101 3.24 -1.33 -27.38
CA ARG A 101 3.90 -0.45 -28.35
C ARG A 101 5.33 -0.87 -28.65
N GLU A 102 6.07 -1.34 -27.66
CA GLU A 102 7.44 -1.81 -27.86
C GLU A 102 7.49 -3.14 -28.63
N ALA A 103 6.58 -4.06 -28.33
CA ALA A 103 6.40 -5.30 -29.07
C ALA A 103 6.12 -5.01 -30.56
N GLU A 104 5.23 -4.05 -30.86
CA GLU A 104 4.95 -3.61 -32.24
C GLU A 104 6.22 -3.13 -32.97
N LYS A 105 7.07 -2.34 -32.29
CA LYS A 105 8.35 -1.84 -32.86
C LYS A 105 9.36 -2.96 -33.12
N LEU A 106 9.50 -3.92 -32.22
CA LEU A 106 10.44 -5.04 -32.37
C LEU A 106 10.01 -6.00 -33.48
N MET A 107 8.70 -6.22 -33.62
CA MET A 107 8.14 -7.05 -34.68
C MET A 107 8.31 -6.42 -36.06
N ALA A 108 8.29 -5.10 -36.14
CA ALA A 108 8.66 -4.37 -37.35
C ALA A 108 10.16 -4.57 -37.71
N ALA A 109 11.04 -4.87 -36.74
CA ALA A 109 12.50 -4.89 -36.94
C ALA A 109 13.10 -6.22 -37.44
N ARG A 110 12.35 -7.34 -37.43
CA ARG A 110 12.71 -8.65 -38.06
C ARG A 110 14.16 -9.14 -37.83
N LYS A 111 14.70 -9.02 -36.62
CA LYS A 111 16.06 -9.50 -36.27
C LYS A 111 16.04 -10.93 -35.71
N TYR A 112 17.15 -11.66 -35.90
CA TYR A 112 17.35 -12.99 -35.32
C TYR A 112 17.39 -12.92 -33.79
N VAL A 113 16.64 -13.80 -33.14
CA VAL A 113 16.56 -13.94 -31.68
C VAL A 113 16.94 -15.39 -31.31
N PRO A 114 18.02 -15.61 -30.53
CA PRO A 114 18.39 -16.94 -30.06
C PRO A 114 17.26 -17.65 -29.29
N LEU A 115 17.13 -18.96 -29.46
CA LEU A 115 16.11 -19.79 -28.81
C LEU A 115 16.20 -19.78 -27.28
N TRP A 116 17.39 -19.51 -26.75
CA TRP A 116 17.63 -19.42 -25.31
C TRP A 116 16.69 -18.41 -24.61
N TYR A 117 16.34 -17.30 -25.26
CA TYR A 117 15.44 -16.29 -24.70
C TYR A 117 14.01 -16.80 -24.44
N PHE A 118 13.63 -17.94 -25.02
CA PHE A 118 12.32 -18.54 -24.85
C PHE A 118 12.30 -19.63 -23.78
N LEU A 119 13.42 -19.84 -23.07
CA LEU A 119 13.51 -20.75 -21.92
C LEU A 119 13.00 -20.08 -20.63
N PRO A 120 12.48 -20.87 -19.67
CA PRO A 120 12.10 -20.37 -18.35
C PRO A 120 13.26 -19.69 -17.62
N ASP A 121 14.48 -20.24 -17.74
CA ASP A 121 15.68 -19.71 -17.10
C ASP A 121 16.02 -18.31 -17.61
N ALA A 122 15.85 -18.06 -18.90
CA ALA A 122 16.08 -16.76 -19.50
C ALA A 122 15.00 -15.74 -19.10
N ALA A 123 13.76 -16.19 -18.88
CA ALA A 123 12.68 -15.35 -18.39
C ALA A 123 12.93 -14.88 -16.95
N LEU A 124 13.44 -15.77 -16.09
CA LEU A 124 13.85 -15.41 -14.72
C LEU A 124 15.00 -14.40 -14.73
N GLU A 125 16.03 -14.62 -15.55
CA GLU A 125 17.16 -13.69 -15.65
C GLU A 125 16.72 -12.33 -16.22
N ALA A 126 15.80 -12.30 -17.18
CA ALA A 126 15.23 -11.07 -17.70
C ALA A 126 14.44 -10.30 -16.61
N GLU A 127 13.72 -11.00 -15.75
CA GLU A 127 13.00 -10.40 -14.62
C GLU A 127 13.95 -9.81 -13.57
N GLU A 128 15.03 -10.52 -13.23
CA GLU A 128 16.05 -10.01 -12.30
C GLU A 128 16.75 -8.76 -12.86
N ARG A 129 17.11 -8.77 -14.14
CA ARG A 129 17.73 -7.59 -14.79
C ARG A 129 16.76 -6.44 -14.95
N ALA A 130 15.48 -6.69 -15.20
CA ALA A 130 14.48 -5.62 -15.25
C ALA A 130 14.38 -4.90 -13.91
N LYS A 131 14.50 -5.64 -12.80
CA LYS A 131 14.54 -5.07 -11.44
C LYS A 131 15.83 -4.26 -11.23
N GLU A 132 17.00 -4.77 -11.63
CA GLU A 132 18.27 -4.04 -11.51
C GLU A 132 18.31 -2.75 -12.35
N VAL A 133 17.75 -2.76 -13.57
CA VAL A 133 17.70 -1.60 -14.46
C VAL A 133 16.76 -0.52 -13.92
N LEU A 134 15.66 -0.90 -13.28
CA LEU A 134 14.76 0.05 -12.60
C LEU A 134 15.43 0.71 -11.39
N ASP A 135 16.28 -0.02 -10.68
CA ASP A 135 16.95 0.46 -9.46
C ASP A 135 18.21 1.31 -9.77
N THR A 136 18.83 1.10 -10.94
CA THR A 136 19.99 1.86 -11.39
C THR A 136 19.69 2.60 -12.70
N ASN A 137 19.19 3.83 -12.57
CA ASN A 137 19.11 4.78 -13.70
C ASN A 137 20.52 5.05 -14.27
N HIS A 138 20.98 4.22 -15.21
CA HIS A 138 22.24 4.40 -15.91
C HIS A 138 22.06 5.49 -16.97
N TYR A 139 22.62 6.67 -16.67
CA TYR A 139 22.73 7.78 -17.60
C TYR A 139 24.14 7.81 -18.21
N GLN A 140 24.22 8.00 -19.53
CA GLN A 140 25.49 8.33 -20.18
C GLN A 140 25.51 9.81 -20.53
N ILE A 141 26.69 10.42 -20.41
CA ILE A 141 26.93 11.80 -20.82
C ILE A 141 27.46 11.76 -22.24
N ALA A 142 26.66 12.24 -23.19
CA ALA A 142 27.06 12.41 -24.59
C ALA A 142 27.49 13.86 -24.84
N ASN A 143 28.55 14.06 -25.62
CA ASN A 143 28.99 15.40 -26.03
C ASN A 143 28.48 15.66 -27.45
N GLU A 144 27.47 16.52 -27.60
CA GLU A 144 27.06 17.01 -28.92
C GLU A 144 28.00 18.14 -29.34
N GLY A 145 29.10 17.77 -29.99
CA GLY A 145 30.01 18.72 -30.62
C GLY A 145 29.45 19.21 -31.96
N GLY A 146 28.70 20.31 -31.95
CA GLY A 146 28.48 21.13 -33.15
C GLY A 146 29.70 22.02 -33.42
N GLU A 147 30.03 22.25 -34.70
CA GLU A 147 31.21 23.00 -35.19
C GLU A 147 31.36 24.45 -34.70
N PHE A 148 30.46 24.97 -33.87
CA PHE A 148 30.57 26.29 -33.28
C PHE A 148 30.37 26.25 -31.76
N SER A 149 31.50 26.17 -31.05
CA SER A 149 31.76 26.75 -29.72
C SER A 149 30.61 26.72 -28.69
N SER A 150 30.16 25.52 -28.32
CA SER A 150 29.49 25.25 -27.05
C SER A 150 29.44 23.74 -26.87
N SER A 151 30.35 23.16 -26.07
CA SER A 151 30.28 21.74 -25.70
C SER A 151 29.04 21.49 -24.84
N ALA A 152 27.93 21.14 -25.48
CA ALA A 152 26.71 20.75 -24.80
C ALA A 152 26.83 19.26 -24.42
N LEU A 153 26.96 19.01 -23.11
CA LEU A 153 26.88 17.67 -22.56
C LEU A 153 25.40 17.34 -22.32
N VAL A 154 24.89 16.31 -23.00
CA VAL A 154 23.50 15.85 -22.86
C VAL A 154 23.50 14.53 -22.09
N LEU A 155 22.66 14.44 -21.06
CA LEU A 155 22.35 13.16 -20.42
C LEU A 155 21.41 12.38 -21.32
N VAL A 156 21.86 11.22 -21.79
CA VAL A 156 21.04 10.29 -22.57
C VAL A 156 20.76 9.07 -21.70
N GLY A 157 19.48 8.75 -21.51
CA GLY A 157 19.06 7.51 -20.85
C GLY A 157 19.48 6.32 -21.70
N THR A 158 20.34 5.46 -21.19
CA THR A 158 20.77 4.26 -21.91
C THR A 158 19.84 3.10 -21.63
N HIS A 159 18.75 3.01 -22.41
CA HIS A 159 17.99 1.76 -22.54
C HIS A 159 18.64 0.87 -23.62
N SER A 160 19.92 0.58 -23.48
CA SER A 160 20.55 -0.46 -24.30
C SER A 160 20.35 -1.78 -23.57
N ILE A 161 19.27 -2.49 -23.90
CA ILE A 161 19.07 -3.88 -23.49
C ILE A 161 20.22 -4.68 -24.10
N ARG A 162 21.30 -4.80 -23.32
CA ARG A 162 22.45 -5.60 -23.71
C ARG A 162 21.99 -7.05 -23.68
N ALA A 163 22.20 -7.77 -24.78
CA ALA A 163 21.98 -9.21 -24.84
C ALA A 163 22.58 -9.87 -23.57
N SER A 164 21.81 -10.77 -22.94
CA SER A 164 22.27 -11.42 -21.72
C SER A 164 23.66 -12.04 -21.98
N PRO A 165 24.65 -11.85 -21.09
CA PRO A 165 25.95 -12.48 -21.21
C PRO A 165 25.85 -14.01 -21.08
N ASN A 166 24.73 -14.52 -20.55
CA ASN A 166 24.43 -15.94 -20.41
C ASN A 166 23.70 -16.51 -21.63
N ALA A 167 23.39 -15.70 -22.65
CA ALA A 167 22.69 -16.16 -23.83
C ALA A 167 23.48 -17.29 -24.53
N ILE A 168 22.91 -18.49 -24.51
CA ILE A 168 23.52 -19.67 -25.11
C ILE A 168 23.16 -19.68 -26.60
N PRO A 169 24.15 -19.80 -27.53
CA PRO A 169 23.86 -19.99 -28.95
C PRO A 169 23.05 -21.26 -29.19
N ASP A 170 22.14 -21.24 -30.17
CA ASP A 170 21.24 -22.38 -30.46
C ASP A 170 21.99 -23.71 -30.67
N ALA A 171 23.19 -23.66 -31.25
CA ALA A 171 24.05 -24.82 -31.48
C ALA A 171 24.55 -25.50 -30.19
N ARG A 172 24.47 -24.83 -29.04
CA ARG A 172 24.90 -25.35 -27.72
C ARG A 172 23.71 -25.70 -26.81
N LEU A 173 22.48 -25.51 -27.28
CA LEU A 173 21.29 -25.91 -26.54
C LEU A 173 21.11 -27.43 -26.59
N THR A 174 20.70 -28.00 -25.46
CA THR A 174 20.30 -29.41 -25.39
C THR A 174 18.93 -29.60 -26.06
N TRP A 175 18.64 -30.81 -26.53
CA TRP A 175 17.38 -31.09 -27.22
C TRP A 175 16.14 -30.85 -26.34
N SER A 176 16.24 -31.11 -25.03
CA SER A 176 15.19 -30.79 -24.06
C SER A 176 14.93 -29.28 -24.00
N GLN A 177 15.98 -28.46 -23.95
CA GLN A 177 15.86 -27.00 -23.98
C GLN A 177 15.24 -26.51 -25.28
N VAL A 178 15.63 -27.07 -26.43
CA VAL A 178 15.04 -26.70 -27.72
C VAL A 178 13.54 -27.03 -27.77
N ILE A 179 13.12 -28.19 -27.25
CA ILE A 179 11.69 -28.57 -27.21
C ILE A 179 10.89 -27.61 -26.31
N LEU A 180 11.44 -27.24 -25.15
CA LEU A 180 10.82 -26.30 -24.23
C LEU A 180 10.70 -24.90 -24.86
N ALA A 181 11.77 -24.41 -25.45
CA ALA A 181 11.84 -23.10 -26.11
C ALA A 181 10.95 -23.03 -27.37
N ARG A 182 10.74 -24.14 -28.08
CA ARG A 182 9.94 -24.17 -29.33
C ARG A 182 8.51 -23.69 -29.12
N GLY A 183 7.85 -24.12 -28.04
CA GLY A 183 6.46 -23.78 -27.79
C GLY A 183 6.25 -22.29 -27.55
N THR A 184 7.13 -21.68 -26.75
CA THR A 184 7.16 -20.24 -26.49
C THR A 184 7.62 -19.45 -27.71
N TYR A 185 8.60 -19.94 -28.46
CA TYR A 185 9.06 -19.35 -29.72
C TYR A 185 7.95 -19.26 -30.78
N LEU A 186 7.19 -20.34 -31.01
CA LEU A 186 6.08 -20.35 -31.98
C LEU A 186 4.96 -19.39 -31.58
N LYS A 187 4.65 -19.29 -30.29
CA LYS A 187 3.71 -18.28 -29.77
C LYS A 187 4.24 -16.87 -30.01
N ALA A 188 5.51 -16.62 -29.78
CA ALA A 188 6.13 -15.32 -30.03
C ALA A 188 6.19 -14.97 -31.53
N LEU A 189 6.35 -15.96 -32.41
CA LEU A 189 6.31 -15.73 -33.86
C LEU A 189 4.97 -15.19 -34.35
N SER A 190 3.84 -15.55 -33.70
CA SER A 190 2.53 -14.96 -34.02
C SER A 190 2.37 -13.50 -33.63
N LEU A 191 3.20 -13.01 -32.69
CA LEU A 191 3.25 -11.59 -32.38
C LEU A 191 4.04 -10.83 -33.47
N GLY A 192 4.95 -11.52 -34.16
CA GLY A 192 5.59 -11.02 -35.38
C GLY A 192 4.65 -11.14 -36.55
N ALA A 193 4.70 -10.18 -37.47
CA ALA A 193 3.90 -10.21 -38.69
C ALA A 193 4.33 -11.32 -39.68
N TRP A 194 4.54 -12.54 -39.18
CA TRP A 194 4.84 -13.73 -39.95
C TRP A 194 3.53 -14.32 -40.50
N PRO A 195 3.51 -14.75 -41.77
CA PRO A 195 2.35 -15.41 -42.35
C PRO A 195 1.98 -16.66 -41.56
N ASN A 196 0.68 -16.84 -41.29
CA ASN A 196 0.14 -18.01 -40.56
C ASN A 196 0.50 -19.36 -41.21
N GLU A 197 0.89 -19.36 -42.49
CA GLU A 197 1.37 -20.55 -43.19
C GLU A 197 2.68 -21.11 -42.61
N HIS A 198 3.48 -20.25 -41.97
CA HIS A 198 4.77 -20.60 -41.36
C HIS A 198 4.68 -20.81 -39.84
N ILE A 199 3.51 -20.60 -39.24
CA ILE A 199 3.24 -20.78 -37.81
C ILE A 199 2.37 -22.04 -37.67
N LYS A 200 3.00 -23.22 -37.72
CA LYS A 200 2.34 -24.53 -37.53
C LYS A 200 3.11 -25.42 -36.58
#